data_AF-A0A6N3DHI4-F1
#
_entry.id   AF-A0A6N3DHI4-F1
#
_cell.length_a   1.000
_cell.length_b   1.000
_cell.length_c   1.000
_cell.angle_alpha   90.00
_cell.angle_beta   90.00
_cell.angle_gamma   90.00
#
_symmetry.space_group_name_H-M   'P 1'
#
loop_
_entity.id
_entity.type
_entity.pdbx_description
1 polymer ?
#
loop_
_entity_poly.entity_id
_entity_poly.type
_entity_poly.pdbx_seq_one_letter_code
_entity_poly.pdbx_strand_id
1 'polypeptide(L)'
;MKIRVRYFNKKKFISGCILLILGICMPFFLTINMWEIPEKAYDAIVTRDKLELWTAGMKLGALNSIRAFPHYFGAFIIAESIEVDSDHKITKWLKSGIVFCIIPIIYTIISNVHQIKYDFGIPALSLIILLILLGKNDYNYVSLWKKAMLILVFLSALQFLDIMPCLKGLPTGRGEMSRDIKLIAEFLEMEPEMNGTVAIFFALLMFMGILLFLLIRDENNLKAMNELKAQNERMIMDTRLRVLENRTYLEMRHLVHDLKSPLTSAQALVGVVRMTCDKKEMDKESGYLSQVESSIEKMSSMISEILYENHRTRISTEEILDSVLAQISVSEYSELVHVHNQAPEKYIHVNKIRFSRALINLIENSFYALAEQGGRIDLDVSTVISEEEESVCFNISDNGKGIDGDTLSLIWERGFSTRSSHGLGLSFVKKVVTDSGGTIEIDSEIGKGTSIELLMPEDKEEQNEQQGD
;
A
#
# COMPACT_ATOMS: atom_id res chain seq x y z
N MET A 1 -27.64 5.67 12.59
CA MET A 1 -26.48 4.97 12.00
C MET A 1 -26.00 5.79 10.80
N LYS A 2 -24.85 6.48 10.88
CA LYS A 2 -24.32 7.27 9.76
C LYS A 2 -23.65 6.32 8.77
N ILE A 3 -24.33 6.02 7.66
CA ILE A 3 -23.77 5.27 6.54
C ILE A 3 -22.74 6.19 5.86
N ARG A 4 -21.43 5.94 6.03
CA ARG A 4 -20.39 6.61 5.25
C ARG A 4 -19.98 5.72 4.08
N VAL A 5 -19.93 6.31 2.89
CA VAL A 5 -19.38 5.66 1.69
C VAL A 5 -17.86 5.63 1.85
N ARG A 6 -17.26 4.43 1.90
CA ARG A 6 -15.81 4.26 2.03
C ARG A 6 -15.12 4.57 0.72
N TYR A 7 -15.72 4.09 -0.36
CA TYR A 7 -15.12 4.12 -1.68
C TYR A 7 -16.19 4.23 -2.77
N PHE A 8 -16.07 5.27 -3.59
CA PHE A 8 -16.94 5.52 -4.73
C PHE A 8 -16.10 5.56 -6.01
N ASN A 9 -16.27 4.55 -6.86
CA ASN A 9 -15.53 4.49 -8.12
C ASN A 9 -16.23 5.34 -9.18
N LYS A 10 -15.81 6.61 -9.30
CA LYS A 10 -16.37 7.58 -10.27
C LYS A 10 -16.37 7.05 -11.70
N LYS A 11 -15.32 6.35 -12.14
CA LYS A 11 -15.22 5.82 -13.51
C LYS A 11 -16.27 4.73 -13.76
N LYS A 12 -16.43 3.77 -12.85
CA LYS A 12 -17.48 2.75 -12.94
C LYS A 12 -18.86 3.40 -12.95
N PHE A 13 -19.13 4.33 -12.04
CA PHE A 13 -20.41 5.03 -11.98
C PHE A 13 -20.76 5.73 -13.30
N ILE A 14 -19.84 6.54 -13.85
CA ILE A 14 -20.04 7.23 -15.13
C ILE A 14 -20.28 6.22 -16.26
N SER A 15 -19.49 5.14 -16.34
CA SER A 15 -19.68 4.11 -17.36
C SER A 15 -21.06 3.44 -17.27
N GLY A 16 -21.55 3.21 -16.04
CA GLY A 16 -22.88 2.68 -15.80
C GLY A 16 -23.99 3.66 -16.23
N CYS A 17 -23.83 4.96 -15.95
CA CYS A 17 -24.76 5.99 -16.42
C CYS A 17 -24.78 6.08 -17.96
N ILE A 18 -23.63 6.03 -18.63
CA ILE A 18 -23.55 6.01 -20.09
C ILE A 18 -24.30 4.81 -20.67
N LEU A 19 -24.13 3.62 -20.06
CA LEU A 19 -24.83 2.41 -20.47
C LEU A 19 -26.35 2.50 -20.24
N LEU A 20 -26.80 3.13 -19.16
CA LEU A 20 -28.23 3.40 -18.94
C LEU A 20 -28.80 4.33 -20.02
N ILE A 21 -28.10 5.43 -20.33
CA ILE A 21 -28.52 6.38 -21.38
C ILE A 21 -28.56 5.67 -22.73
N LEU A 22 -27.52 4.89 -23.06
CA LEU A 22 -27.49 4.07 -24.27
C LEU A 22 -28.70 3.12 -24.31
N GLY A 23 -29.01 2.45 -23.20
CA GLY A 23 -30.17 1.55 -23.09
C GLY A 23 -31.50 2.27 -23.27
N ILE A 24 -31.64 3.51 -22.80
CA ILE A 24 -32.83 4.34 -23.06
C ILE A 24 -32.92 4.71 -24.53
N CYS A 25 -31.79 4.99 -25.20
CA CYS A 25 -31.77 5.39 -26.61
C CYS A 25 -31.89 4.20 -27.58
N MET A 26 -31.61 2.97 -27.15
CA MET A 26 -31.61 1.78 -28.02
C MET A 26 -32.87 1.63 -28.90
N PRO A 27 -34.10 1.84 -28.40
CA PRO A 27 -35.30 1.71 -29.24
C PRO A 27 -35.39 2.73 -30.39
N PHE A 28 -34.67 3.85 -30.35
CA PHE A 28 -34.57 4.77 -31.51
C PHE A 28 -33.77 4.14 -32.66
N PHE A 29 -32.67 3.47 -32.35
CA PHE A 29 -31.73 2.95 -33.34
C PHE A 29 -32.11 1.57 -33.86
N LEU A 30 -32.66 0.74 -32.99
CA LEU A 30 -32.99 -0.63 -33.30
C LEU A 30 -34.51 -0.75 -33.23
N THR A 31 -35.25 -0.47 -34.30
CA THR A 31 -36.72 -0.59 -34.33
C THR A 31 -37.17 -1.96 -34.82
N ILE A 32 -38.43 -2.36 -34.53
CA ILE A 32 -38.98 -3.63 -35.04
C ILE A 32 -39.11 -3.62 -36.58
N ASN A 33 -39.34 -2.43 -37.15
CA ASN A 33 -39.45 -2.23 -38.60
C ASN A 33 -38.10 -2.36 -39.30
N MET A 34 -37.03 -1.82 -38.71
CA MET A 34 -35.66 -1.98 -39.24
C MET A 34 -35.24 -3.45 -39.33
N TRP A 35 -35.81 -4.31 -38.48
CA TRP A 35 -35.56 -5.74 -38.48
C TRP A 35 -36.59 -6.52 -39.31
N GLU A 36 -37.53 -5.84 -39.98
CA GLU A 36 -38.60 -6.45 -40.80
C GLU A 36 -39.48 -7.43 -40.00
N ILE A 37 -39.56 -7.30 -38.67
CA ILE A 37 -40.29 -8.25 -37.82
C ILE A 37 -41.80 -8.24 -38.15
N PRO A 38 -42.46 -7.07 -38.30
CA PRO A 38 -43.88 -7.03 -38.65
C PRO A 38 -44.17 -7.55 -40.07
N GLU A 39 -43.30 -7.25 -41.03
CA GLU A 39 -43.41 -7.73 -42.41
C GLU A 39 -43.32 -9.26 -42.46
N LYS A 40 -42.33 -9.84 -41.78
CA LYS A 40 -42.16 -11.29 -41.67
C LYS A 40 -43.33 -11.97 -40.97
N ALA A 41 -43.86 -11.36 -39.91
CA ALA A 41 -45.05 -11.86 -39.23
C ALA A 41 -46.29 -11.79 -40.12
N TYR A 42 -46.45 -10.72 -40.92
CA TYR A 42 -47.54 -10.56 -41.88
C TYR A 42 -47.44 -11.57 -43.03
N ASP A 43 -46.26 -11.72 -43.63
CA ASP A 43 -45.99 -12.68 -44.70
C ASP A 43 -46.30 -14.11 -44.25
N ALA A 44 -45.97 -14.46 -43.00
CA ALA A 44 -46.31 -15.76 -42.43
C ALA A 44 -47.83 -16.01 -42.40
N ILE A 45 -48.66 -14.99 -42.16
CA ILE A 45 -50.12 -15.11 -42.18
C ILE A 45 -50.62 -15.30 -43.62
N VAL A 46 -50.14 -14.47 -44.55
CA VAL A 46 -50.61 -14.44 -45.94
C VAL A 46 -50.20 -15.70 -46.70
N THR A 47 -48.94 -16.09 -46.57
CA THR A 47 -48.37 -17.25 -47.30
C THR A 47 -48.61 -18.58 -46.58
N ARG A 48 -49.01 -18.53 -45.30
CA ARG A 48 -49.01 -19.66 -44.37
C ARG A 48 -47.63 -20.32 -44.23
N ASP A 49 -46.56 -19.59 -44.54
CA ASP A 49 -45.21 -20.08 -44.37
C ASP A 49 -44.79 -20.01 -42.90
N LYS A 50 -44.60 -21.19 -42.30
CA LYS A 50 -44.16 -21.34 -40.92
C LYS A 50 -42.74 -20.78 -40.70
N LEU A 51 -41.89 -20.78 -41.73
CA LEU A 51 -40.52 -20.30 -41.63
C LEU A 51 -40.47 -18.78 -41.39
N GLU A 52 -41.36 -18.03 -42.03
CA GLU A 52 -41.39 -16.58 -41.88
C GLU A 52 -41.73 -16.15 -40.45
N LEU A 53 -42.66 -16.84 -39.78
CA LEU A 53 -42.95 -16.60 -38.36
C LEU A 53 -41.75 -16.94 -37.47
N TRP A 54 -41.02 -18.03 -37.78
CA TRP A 54 -39.80 -18.37 -37.06
C TRP A 54 -38.75 -17.29 -37.16
N THR A 55 -38.53 -16.75 -38.37
CA THR A 55 -37.55 -15.66 -38.54
C THR A 55 -37.98 -14.42 -37.76
N ALA A 56 -39.27 -14.06 -37.77
CA ALA A 56 -39.81 -12.96 -36.99
C ALA A 56 -39.57 -13.16 -35.48
N GLY A 57 -39.85 -14.36 -34.96
CA GLY A 57 -39.62 -14.72 -33.56
C GLY A 57 -38.16 -14.64 -33.13
N MET A 58 -37.26 -15.25 -33.91
CA MET A 58 -35.82 -15.24 -33.61
C MET A 58 -35.23 -13.82 -33.67
N LYS A 59 -35.63 -13.03 -34.68
CA LYS A 59 -35.26 -11.62 -34.80
C LYS A 59 -35.77 -10.80 -33.61
N LEU A 60 -37.00 -11.03 -33.15
CA LEU A 60 -37.57 -10.34 -31.99
C LEU A 60 -36.81 -10.67 -30.70
N GLY A 61 -36.54 -11.94 -30.43
CA GLY A 61 -35.78 -12.37 -29.26
C GLY A 61 -34.37 -11.76 -29.21
N ALA A 62 -33.67 -11.76 -30.36
CA ALA A 62 -32.35 -11.14 -30.48
C ALA A 62 -32.40 -9.61 -30.30
N LEU A 63 -33.36 -8.95 -30.96
CA LEU A 63 -33.57 -7.50 -30.86
C LEU A 63 -33.82 -7.08 -29.41
N ASN A 64 -34.73 -7.77 -28.71
CA ASN A 64 -35.03 -7.48 -27.31
C ASN A 64 -33.83 -7.70 -26.40
N SER A 65 -33.03 -8.73 -26.65
CA SER A 65 -31.79 -9.00 -25.89
C SER A 65 -30.77 -7.88 -26.07
N ILE A 66 -30.53 -7.44 -27.30
CA ILE A 66 -29.57 -6.36 -27.62
C ILE A 66 -30.06 -5.02 -27.05
N ARG A 67 -31.35 -4.68 -27.21
CA ARG A 67 -31.94 -3.46 -26.67
C ARG A 67 -31.86 -3.43 -25.14
N ALA A 68 -32.09 -4.57 -24.49
CA ALA A 68 -32.16 -4.64 -23.04
C ALA A 68 -30.80 -4.65 -22.35
N PHE A 69 -29.78 -5.21 -23.00
CA PHE A 69 -28.47 -5.42 -22.41
C PHE A 69 -27.85 -4.16 -21.77
N PRO A 70 -27.80 -2.97 -22.43
CA PRO A 70 -27.12 -1.82 -21.87
C PRO A 70 -27.72 -1.33 -20.55
N HIS A 71 -29.04 -1.34 -20.38
CA HIS A 71 -29.64 -0.85 -19.14
C HIS A 71 -29.54 -1.84 -17.98
N TYR A 72 -29.60 -3.15 -18.25
CA TYR A 72 -29.35 -4.16 -17.21
C TYR A 72 -27.88 -4.16 -16.77
N PHE A 73 -26.96 -4.12 -17.74
CA PHE A 73 -25.54 -4.07 -17.44
C PHE A 73 -25.14 -2.74 -16.78
N GLY A 74 -25.70 -1.62 -17.24
CA GLY A 74 -25.49 -0.30 -16.65
C GLY A 74 -25.94 -0.24 -15.19
N ALA A 75 -27.14 -0.76 -14.87
CA ALA A 75 -27.63 -0.83 -13.48
C ALA A 75 -26.72 -1.68 -12.60
N PHE A 76 -26.24 -2.81 -13.11
CA PHE A 76 -25.29 -3.67 -12.40
C PHE A 76 -23.95 -2.94 -12.12
N ILE A 77 -23.39 -2.25 -13.10
CA ILE A 77 -22.14 -1.49 -12.94
C ILE A 77 -22.29 -0.32 -11.96
N ILE A 78 -23.45 0.36 -11.95
CA ILE A 78 -23.73 1.40 -10.94
C ILE A 78 -23.75 0.79 -9.55
N ALA A 79 -24.40 -0.36 -9.37
CA ALA A 79 -24.39 -1.07 -8.09
C ALA A 79 -22.96 -1.47 -7.67
N GLU A 80 -22.11 -1.93 -8.60
CA GLU A 80 -20.70 -2.24 -8.31
C GLU A 80 -19.81 -1.01 -8.08
N SER A 81 -20.28 0.21 -8.33
CA SER A 81 -19.48 1.43 -8.15
C SER A 81 -19.44 1.93 -6.70
N ILE A 82 -20.31 1.40 -5.84
CA ILE A 82 -20.51 1.86 -4.46
C ILE A 82 -20.02 0.80 -3.47
N GLU A 83 -19.06 1.18 -2.64
CA GLU A 83 -18.64 0.43 -1.46
C GLU A 83 -18.81 1.28 -0.20
N VAL A 84 -19.50 0.70 0.80
CA VAL A 84 -19.86 1.36 2.05
C VAL A 84 -19.02 0.78 3.18
N ASP A 85 -18.57 1.63 4.10
CA ASP A 85 -17.71 1.28 5.25
C ASP A 85 -18.43 0.45 6.34
N SER A 86 -19.71 0.17 6.15
CA SER A 86 -20.56 -0.51 7.12
C SER A 86 -20.48 -2.04 6.98
N ASP A 87 -21.18 -2.77 7.85
CA ASP A 87 -21.31 -4.24 7.79
C ASP A 87 -21.50 -4.71 6.34
N HIS A 88 -20.72 -5.69 5.93
CA HIS A 88 -20.74 -6.30 4.61
C HIS A 88 -22.17 -6.67 4.15
N LYS A 89 -23.07 -6.99 5.10
CA LYS A 89 -24.51 -7.18 4.82
C LYS A 89 -25.21 -5.93 4.31
N ILE A 90 -24.97 -4.76 4.89
CA ILE A 90 -25.61 -3.49 4.53
C ILE A 90 -25.21 -3.09 3.11
N THR A 91 -23.93 -3.24 2.76
CA THR A 91 -23.43 -2.99 1.41
C THR A 91 -24.15 -3.86 0.37
N LYS A 92 -24.36 -5.15 0.67
CA LYS A 92 -25.10 -6.07 -0.22
C LYS A 92 -26.57 -5.67 -0.40
N TRP A 93 -27.25 -5.26 0.67
CA TRP A 93 -28.63 -4.77 0.58
C TRP A 93 -28.73 -3.47 -0.22
N LEU A 94 -27.79 -2.54 -0.03
CA LEU A 94 -27.74 -1.30 -0.80
C LEU A 94 -27.54 -1.57 -2.30
N LYS A 95 -26.55 -2.40 -2.68
CA LYS A 95 -26.32 -2.81 -4.06
C LYS A 95 -27.57 -3.43 -4.69
N SER A 96 -28.27 -4.28 -3.93
CA SER A 96 -29.51 -4.93 -4.38
C SER A 96 -30.65 -3.92 -4.58
N GLY A 97 -30.81 -2.98 -3.64
CA GLY A 97 -31.81 -1.91 -3.73
C GLY A 97 -31.59 -0.99 -4.92
N ILE A 98 -30.34 -0.67 -5.26
CA ILE A 98 -29.99 0.15 -6.43
C ILE A 98 -30.48 -0.51 -7.71
N VAL A 99 -30.17 -1.79 -7.94
CA VAL A 99 -30.63 -2.51 -9.13
C VAL A 99 -32.16 -2.60 -9.17
N PHE A 100 -32.79 -2.93 -8.03
CA PHE A 100 -34.25 -3.05 -7.92
C PHE A 100 -34.97 -1.74 -8.22
N CYS A 101 -34.40 -0.59 -7.88
CA CYS A 101 -34.99 0.72 -8.17
C CYS A 101 -34.69 1.21 -9.59
N ILE A 102 -33.45 1.05 -10.08
CA ILE A 102 -33.04 1.59 -11.39
C ILE A 102 -33.83 0.93 -12.53
N ILE A 103 -33.95 -0.40 -12.53
CA ILE A 103 -34.55 -1.11 -13.68
C ILE A 103 -36.01 -0.69 -13.92
N PRO A 104 -36.92 -0.67 -12.92
CA PRO A 104 -38.29 -0.18 -13.12
C PRO A 104 -38.36 1.27 -13.59
N ILE A 105 -37.51 2.16 -13.04
CA ILE A 105 -37.45 3.57 -13.46
C ILE A 105 -37.07 3.67 -14.93
N ILE A 106 -36.06 2.92 -15.38
CA ILE A 106 -35.64 2.90 -16.78
C ILE A 106 -36.75 2.38 -17.68
N TYR A 107 -37.47 1.32 -17.28
CA TYR A 107 -38.62 0.82 -18.02
C TYR A 107 -39.73 1.88 -18.16
N THR A 108 -40.02 2.62 -17.10
CA THR A 108 -40.98 3.75 -17.14
C THR A 108 -40.51 4.85 -18.08
N ILE A 109 -39.22 5.23 -18.04
CA ILE A 109 -38.65 6.24 -18.93
C ILE A 109 -38.76 5.78 -20.39
N ILE A 110 -38.36 4.55 -20.70
CA ILE A 110 -38.42 4.01 -22.06
C ILE A 110 -39.88 4.00 -22.55
N SER A 111 -40.82 3.57 -21.72
CA SER A 111 -42.25 3.57 -22.06
C SER A 111 -42.78 4.97 -22.36
N ASN A 112 -42.37 5.99 -21.61
CA ASN A 112 -42.84 7.36 -21.81
C ASN A 112 -42.18 8.02 -23.03
N VAL A 113 -40.89 7.79 -23.24
CA VAL A 113 -40.11 8.42 -24.32
C VAL A 113 -40.48 7.83 -25.68
N HIS A 114 -40.58 6.50 -25.77
CA HIS A 114 -40.78 5.82 -27.04
C HIS A 114 -42.23 5.40 -27.30
N GLN A 115 -43.12 5.55 -26.31
CA GLN A 115 -44.49 5.04 -26.35
C GLN A 115 -44.56 3.52 -26.58
N ILE A 116 -43.48 2.81 -26.21
CA ILE A 116 -43.35 1.35 -26.30
C ILE A 116 -43.74 0.73 -24.97
N LYS A 117 -44.74 -0.15 -24.95
CA LYS A 117 -45.05 -0.94 -23.75
C LYS A 117 -43.96 -1.99 -23.53
N TYR A 118 -43.00 -1.68 -22.65
CA TYR A 118 -42.11 -2.69 -22.11
C TYR A 118 -42.86 -3.57 -21.12
N ASP A 119 -42.82 -4.89 -21.34
CA ASP A 119 -43.43 -5.84 -20.42
C ASP A 119 -42.53 -6.00 -19.18
N PHE A 120 -42.96 -5.45 -18.04
CA PHE A 120 -42.34 -5.71 -16.75
C PHE A 120 -42.90 -7.02 -16.17
N GLY A 121 -42.43 -8.13 -16.75
CA GLY A 121 -42.92 -9.47 -16.47
C GLY A 121 -41.95 -10.35 -15.69
N ILE A 122 -42.19 -11.66 -15.76
CA ILE A 122 -41.30 -12.70 -15.19
C ILE A 122 -39.86 -12.56 -15.68
N PRO A 123 -39.58 -12.29 -16.98
CA PRO A 123 -38.21 -12.13 -17.46
C PRO A 123 -37.46 -11.00 -16.75
N ALA A 124 -38.10 -9.84 -16.61
CA ALA A 124 -37.51 -8.68 -15.98
C ALA A 124 -37.22 -8.91 -14.48
N LEU A 125 -38.18 -9.49 -13.75
CA LEU A 125 -38.02 -9.84 -12.34
C LEU A 125 -36.92 -10.90 -12.14
N SER A 126 -36.88 -11.93 -12.99
CA SER A 126 -35.88 -12.99 -12.93
C SER A 126 -34.48 -12.44 -13.15
N LEU A 127 -34.33 -11.49 -14.07
CA LEU A 127 -33.05 -10.85 -14.34
C LEU A 127 -32.63 -9.91 -13.20
N ILE A 128 -33.56 -9.18 -12.56
CA ILE A 128 -33.27 -8.41 -11.35
C ILE A 128 -32.77 -9.33 -10.23
N ILE A 129 -33.42 -10.48 -10.00
CA ILE A 129 -32.99 -11.47 -9.01
C ILE A 129 -31.57 -11.98 -9.33
N LEU A 130 -31.29 -12.29 -10.60
CA LEU A 130 -29.95 -12.70 -11.03
C LEU A 130 -28.90 -11.60 -10.73
N LEU A 131 -29.17 -10.35 -11.10
CA LEU A 131 -28.26 -9.24 -10.83
C LEU A 131 -28.02 -9.03 -9.33
N ILE A 132 -29.05 -9.22 -8.50
CA ILE A 132 -28.93 -9.18 -7.03
C ILE A 132 -28.01 -10.32 -6.54
N LEU A 133 -28.18 -11.54 -7.05
CA LEU A 133 -27.31 -12.67 -6.70
C LEU A 133 -25.85 -12.42 -7.11
N LEU A 134 -25.63 -11.85 -8.30
CA LEU A 134 -24.30 -11.48 -8.77
C LEU A 134 -23.67 -10.38 -7.90
N GLY A 135 -24.45 -9.36 -7.52
CA GLY A 135 -24.01 -8.28 -6.66
C GLY A 135 -23.67 -8.71 -5.22
N LYS A 136 -24.18 -9.85 -4.75
CA LYS A 136 -23.90 -10.38 -3.41
C LYS A 136 -22.56 -11.10 -3.28
N ASN A 137 -21.97 -11.56 -4.39
CA ASN A 137 -20.81 -12.46 -4.37
C ASN A 137 -19.45 -11.75 -4.59
N ASP A 138 -19.41 -10.41 -4.54
CA ASP A 138 -18.18 -9.57 -4.62
C ASP A 138 -17.11 -10.15 -5.57
N TYR A 139 -17.47 -10.26 -6.84
CA TYR A 139 -16.61 -10.76 -7.93
C TYR A 139 -15.56 -9.72 -8.35
N ASN A 140 -14.78 -9.21 -7.40
CA ASN A 140 -13.83 -8.12 -7.64
C ASN A 140 -12.62 -8.55 -8.49
N TYR A 141 -12.28 -9.85 -8.49
CA TYR A 141 -11.12 -10.38 -9.22
C TYR A 141 -11.40 -10.81 -10.66
N VAL A 142 -12.65 -10.67 -11.10
CA VAL A 142 -13.11 -11.11 -12.41
C VAL A 142 -13.31 -9.92 -13.35
N SER A 143 -12.87 -10.09 -14.60
CA SER A 143 -12.98 -9.06 -15.64
C SER A 143 -14.43 -8.66 -15.91
N LEU A 144 -14.64 -7.36 -16.15
CA LEU A 144 -15.95 -6.78 -16.48
C LEU A 144 -16.60 -7.42 -17.72
N TRP A 145 -15.81 -7.81 -18.72
CA TRP A 145 -16.30 -8.48 -19.93
C TRP A 145 -16.98 -9.84 -19.65
N LYS A 146 -16.42 -10.66 -18.75
CA LYS A 146 -17.03 -11.94 -18.36
C LYS A 146 -18.39 -11.74 -17.65
N LYS A 147 -18.50 -10.69 -16.83
CA LYS A 147 -19.77 -10.31 -16.18
C LYS A 147 -20.80 -9.82 -17.21
N ALA A 148 -20.36 -9.03 -18.20
CA ALA A 148 -21.19 -8.61 -19.32
C ALA A 148 -21.73 -9.82 -20.11
N MET A 149 -20.86 -10.75 -20.48
CA MET A 149 -21.25 -11.97 -21.19
C MET A 149 -22.27 -12.79 -20.39
N LEU A 150 -22.05 -12.93 -19.08
CA LEU A 150 -22.99 -13.64 -18.20
C LEU A 150 -24.39 -13.02 -18.23
N ILE A 151 -24.47 -11.71 -18.04
CA ILE A 151 -25.74 -10.98 -18.05
C ILE A 151 -26.40 -11.09 -19.43
N LEU A 152 -25.64 -10.96 -20.51
CA LEU A 152 -26.16 -11.08 -21.88
C LEU A 152 -26.75 -12.47 -22.16
N VAL A 153 -26.08 -13.54 -21.72
CA VAL A 153 -26.54 -14.93 -21.94
C VAL A 153 -27.83 -15.21 -21.19
N PHE A 154 -27.91 -14.85 -19.91
CA PHE A 154 -29.13 -15.02 -19.11
C PHE A 154 -30.27 -14.12 -19.60
N LEU A 155 -29.96 -12.87 -19.95
CA LEU A 155 -30.93 -11.96 -20.58
C LEU A 155 -31.47 -12.58 -21.87
N SER A 156 -30.60 -13.08 -22.73
CA SER A 156 -31.02 -13.72 -23.98
C SER A 156 -31.90 -14.94 -23.72
N ALA A 157 -31.55 -15.81 -22.77
CA ALA A 157 -32.40 -16.94 -22.41
C ALA A 157 -33.82 -16.47 -22.04
N LEU A 158 -33.93 -15.49 -21.15
CA LEU A 158 -35.21 -14.97 -20.66
C LEU A 158 -36.02 -14.23 -21.73
N GLN A 159 -35.38 -13.48 -22.62
CA GLN A 159 -36.06 -12.74 -23.70
C GLN A 159 -36.69 -13.66 -24.74
N PHE A 160 -36.12 -14.85 -24.99
CA PHE A 160 -36.72 -15.81 -25.92
C PHE A 160 -37.97 -16.50 -25.35
N LEU A 161 -38.21 -16.47 -24.04
CA LEU A 161 -39.49 -16.93 -23.48
C LEU A 161 -40.67 -16.04 -23.92
N ASP A 162 -40.40 -14.80 -24.31
CA ASP A 162 -41.45 -13.86 -24.73
C ASP A 162 -42.13 -14.27 -26.04
N ILE A 163 -41.52 -15.15 -26.84
CA ILE A 163 -42.13 -15.66 -28.07
C ILE A 163 -42.81 -17.03 -27.88
N MET A 164 -42.70 -17.65 -26.70
CA MET A 164 -43.24 -18.99 -26.44
C MET A 164 -44.78 -19.00 -26.31
N PRO A 165 -45.54 -19.66 -27.21
CA PRO A 165 -47.01 -19.65 -27.18
C PRO A 165 -47.62 -20.18 -25.88
N CYS A 166 -47.08 -21.25 -25.29
CA CYS A 166 -47.66 -21.83 -24.08
C CYS A 166 -47.60 -20.91 -22.85
N LEU A 167 -46.78 -19.85 -22.89
CA LEU A 167 -46.66 -18.86 -21.82
C LEU A 167 -47.60 -17.66 -22.00
N LYS A 168 -48.54 -17.69 -22.95
CA LYS A 168 -49.53 -16.62 -23.22
C LYS A 168 -50.31 -16.18 -21.97
N GLY A 169 -50.58 -17.09 -21.03
CA GLY A 169 -51.29 -16.80 -19.78
C GLY A 169 -50.43 -16.13 -18.68
N LEU A 170 -49.11 -16.14 -18.82
CA LEU A 170 -48.18 -15.56 -17.85
C LEU A 170 -47.80 -14.11 -18.22
N PRO A 171 -47.25 -13.32 -17.30
CA PRO A 171 -46.63 -12.03 -17.62
C PRO A 171 -45.29 -12.27 -18.33
N THR A 172 -45.36 -12.78 -19.56
CA THR A 172 -44.24 -12.99 -20.48
C THR A 172 -44.67 -12.55 -21.88
N GLY A 173 -43.83 -11.78 -22.56
CA GLY A 173 -44.05 -11.37 -23.94
C GLY A 173 -45.33 -10.57 -24.19
N ARG A 174 -45.60 -9.55 -23.36
CA ARG A 174 -46.70 -8.58 -23.59
C ARG A 174 -46.25 -7.29 -24.31
N GLY A 175 -45.02 -7.27 -24.83
CA GLY A 175 -44.45 -6.16 -25.59
C GLY A 175 -44.91 -6.11 -27.05
N GLU A 176 -44.35 -5.14 -27.80
CA GLU A 176 -44.79 -4.68 -29.14
C GLU A 176 -45.24 -5.74 -30.15
N MET A 177 -44.54 -6.86 -30.28
CA MET A 177 -44.89 -7.92 -31.26
C MET A 177 -44.94 -9.32 -30.63
N SER A 178 -44.53 -9.46 -29.37
CA SER A 178 -44.42 -10.76 -28.71
C SER A 178 -45.79 -11.46 -28.60
N ARG A 179 -46.85 -10.69 -28.32
CA ARG A 179 -48.21 -11.22 -28.28
C ARG A 179 -48.71 -11.64 -29.66
N ASP A 180 -48.41 -10.84 -30.68
CA ASP A 180 -48.86 -11.10 -32.05
C ASP A 180 -48.19 -12.37 -32.59
N ILE A 181 -46.90 -12.55 -32.34
CA ILE A 181 -46.19 -13.78 -32.71
C ILE A 181 -46.83 -15.02 -32.08
N LYS A 182 -47.21 -14.98 -30.79
CA LYS A 182 -47.91 -16.10 -30.14
C LYS A 182 -49.27 -16.39 -30.78
N LEU A 183 -50.03 -15.34 -31.14
CA LEU A 183 -51.34 -15.48 -31.79
C LEU A 183 -51.22 -16.03 -33.22
N ILE A 184 -50.20 -15.60 -33.97
CA ILE A 184 -49.94 -16.11 -35.32
C ILE A 184 -49.48 -17.56 -35.25
N ALA A 185 -48.71 -17.94 -34.23
CA ALA A 185 -48.29 -19.33 -34.02
C ALA A 185 -49.48 -20.27 -33.77
N GLU A 186 -50.46 -19.80 -32.99
CA GLU A 186 -51.75 -20.47 -32.77
C GLU A 186 -52.54 -20.58 -34.08
N PHE A 187 -52.64 -19.48 -34.85
CA PHE A 187 -53.32 -19.46 -36.15
C PHE A 187 -52.70 -20.42 -37.19
N LEU A 188 -51.37 -20.55 -37.20
CA LEU A 188 -50.63 -21.43 -38.12
C LEU A 188 -50.49 -22.87 -37.61
N GLU A 189 -51.12 -23.23 -36.48
CA GLU A 189 -51.03 -24.55 -35.86
C GLU A 189 -49.58 -25.02 -35.70
N MET A 190 -48.72 -24.13 -35.17
CA MET A 190 -47.29 -24.41 -34.96
C MET A 190 -46.86 -24.30 -33.49
N GLU A 191 -47.80 -24.22 -32.57
CA GLU A 191 -47.50 -24.06 -31.14
C GLU A 191 -46.59 -25.17 -30.60
N PRO A 192 -46.81 -26.47 -30.89
CA PRO A 192 -45.94 -27.54 -30.40
C PRO A 192 -44.49 -27.39 -30.86
N GLU A 193 -44.28 -27.11 -32.15
CA GLU A 193 -42.96 -26.93 -32.75
C GLU A 193 -42.25 -25.70 -32.16
N MET A 194 -43.01 -24.60 -32.01
CA MET A 194 -42.49 -23.35 -31.47
C MET A 194 -42.12 -23.46 -30.00
N ASN A 195 -43.00 -24.06 -29.19
CA ASN A 195 -42.73 -24.32 -27.77
C ASN A 195 -41.51 -25.24 -27.61
N GLY A 196 -41.41 -26.32 -28.38
CA GLY A 196 -40.30 -27.26 -28.30
C GLY A 196 -38.95 -26.61 -28.61
N THR A 197 -38.84 -25.90 -29.73
CA THR A 197 -37.58 -25.25 -30.13
C THR A 197 -37.20 -24.12 -29.18
N VAL A 198 -38.15 -23.28 -28.75
CA VAL A 198 -37.87 -22.20 -27.77
C VAL A 198 -37.44 -22.78 -26.42
N ALA A 199 -38.05 -23.88 -25.98
CA ALA A 199 -37.65 -24.55 -24.74
C ALA A 199 -36.24 -25.12 -24.81
N ILE A 200 -35.86 -25.76 -25.93
CA ILE A 200 -34.49 -26.26 -26.15
C ILE A 200 -33.49 -25.09 -26.13
N PHE A 201 -33.79 -24.00 -26.85
CA PHE A 201 -32.93 -22.83 -26.90
C PHE A 201 -32.76 -22.18 -25.51
N PHE A 202 -33.86 -22.02 -24.77
CA PHE A 202 -33.83 -21.55 -23.39
C PHE A 202 -32.96 -22.45 -22.50
N ALA A 203 -33.14 -23.77 -22.57
CA ALA A 203 -32.37 -24.73 -21.79
C ALA A 203 -30.87 -24.67 -22.10
N LEU A 204 -30.49 -24.56 -23.38
CA LEU A 204 -29.10 -24.43 -23.82
C LEU A 204 -28.46 -23.13 -23.31
N LEU A 205 -29.13 -21.99 -23.46
CA LEU A 205 -28.62 -20.72 -22.96
C LEU A 205 -28.55 -20.67 -21.43
N MET A 206 -29.55 -21.23 -20.74
CA MET A 206 -29.52 -21.34 -19.27
C MET A 206 -28.37 -22.23 -18.81
N PHE A 207 -28.15 -23.38 -19.45
CA PHE A 207 -27.03 -24.26 -19.15
C PHE A 207 -25.69 -23.56 -19.36
N MET A 208 -25.52 -22.87 -20.49
CA MET A 208 -24.33 -22.07 -20.78
C MET A 208 -24.13 -20.95 -19.76
N GLY A 209 -25.20 -20.23 -19.38
CA GLY A 209 -25.16 -19.19 -18.36
C GLY A 209 -24.76 -19.71 -16.98
N ILE A 210 -25.30 -20.87 -16.57
CA ILE A 210 -24.94 -21.54 -15.32
C ILE A 210 -23.47 -21.98 -15.34
N LEU A 211 -23.00 -22.58 -16.43
CA LEU A 211 -21.59 -22.95 -16.57
C LEU A 211 -20.67 -21.73 -16.48
N LEU A 212 -21.01 -20.64 -17.18
CA LEU A 212 -20.24 -19.40 -17.13
C LEU A 212 -20.22 -18.81 -15.71
N PHE A 213 -21.36 -18.85 -15.00
CA PHE A 213 -21.44 -18.44 -13.59
C PHE A 213 -20.52 -19.26 -12.69
N LEU A 214 -20.51 -20.60 -12.84
CA LEU A 214 -19.64 -21.48 -12.06
C LEU A 214 -18.16 -21.22 -12.34
N LEU A 215 -17.78 -21.04 -13.62
CA LEU A 215 -16.40 -20.70 -14.01
C LEU A 215 -15.96 -19.36 -13.42
N ILE A 216 -16.81 -18.33 -13.49
CA ILE A 216 -16.56 -17.01 -12.91
C ILE A 216 -16.38 -17.11 -11.39
N ARG A 217 -17.21 -17.92 -10.73
CA ARG A 217 -17.14 -18.14 -9.29
C ARG A 217 -15.84 -18.82 -8.88
N ASP A 218 -15.47 -19.89 -9.57
CA ASP A 218 -14.29 -20.67 -9.24
C ASP A 218 -13.01 -19.85 -9.53
N GLU A 219 -12.97 -19.08 -10.61
CA GLU A 219 -11.88 -18.13 -10.88
C GLU A 219 -11.72 -17.08 -9.77
N ASN A 220 -12.83 -16.50 -9.31
CA ASN A 220 -12.81 -15.50 -8.24
C ASN A 220 -12.28 -16.09 -6.93
N ASN A 221 -12.72 -17.30 -6.58
CA ASN A 221 -12.28 -18.01 -5.38
C ASN A 221 -10.79 -18.36 -5.45
N LEU A 222 -10.31 -18.82 -6.60
CA LEU A 222 -8.88 -19.12 -6.81
C LEU A 222 -8.00 -17.88 -6.66
N LYS A 223 -8.39 -16.76 -7.27
CA LYS A 223 -7.64 -15.50 -7.15
C LYS A 223 -7.62 -14.98 -5.71
N ALA A 224 -8.77 -14.98 -5.04
CA ALA A 224 -8.86 -14.57 -3.65
C ALA A 224 -7.99 -15.44 -2.72
N MET A 225 -7.96 -16.75 -2.95
CA MET A 225 -7.14 -17.68 -2.17
C MET A 225 -5.64 -17.45 -2.41
N ASN A 226 -5.21 -17.19 -3.65
CA ASN A 226 -3.81 -16.91 -3.97
C ASN A 226 -3.32 -15.63 -3.30
N GLU A 227 -4.15 -14.59 -3.26
CA GLU A 227 -3.79 -13.32 -2.63
C GLU A 227 -3.72 -13.45 -1.10
N LEU A 228 -4.67 -14.18 -0.50
CA LEU A 228 -4.62 -14.53 0.93
C LEU A 228 -3.36 -15.35 1.26
N LYS A 229 -2.99 -16.31 0.42
CA LYS A 229 -1.78 -17.12 0.59
C LYS A 229 -0.53 -16.25 0.54
N ALA A 230 -0.43 -15.34 -0.44
CA ALA A 230 0.69 -14.41 -0.55
C ALA A 230 0.80 -13.48 0.66
N GLN A 231 -0.33 -13.00 1.21
CA GLN A 231 -0.34 -12.20 2.44
C GLN A 231 0.14 -13.01 3.65
N ASN A 232 -0.32 -14.25 3.81
CA ASN A 232 0.13 -15.14 4.88
C ASN A 232 1.63 -15.45 4.80
N GLU A 233 2.16 -15.73 3.60
CA GLU A 233 3.60 -15.99 3.40
C GLU A 233 4.45 -14.77 3.79
N ARG A 234 4.01 -13.55 3.42
CA ARG A 234 4.66 -12.31 3.86
C ARG A 234 4.62 -12.14 5.37
N MET A 235 3.48 -12.39 6.00
CA MET A 235 3.33 -12.30 7.46
C MET A 235 4.24 -13.30 8.19
N ILE A 236 4.34 -14.54 7.69
CA ILE A 236 5.22 -15.57 8.26
C ILE A 236 6.69 -15.14 8.13
N MET A 237 7.09 -14.59 6.99
CA MET A 237 8.46 -14.11 6.78
C MET A 237 8.81 -12.96 7.73
N ASP A 238 7.94 -11.95 7.86
CA ASP A 238 8.13 -10.83 8.79
C ASP A 238 8.25 -11.31 10.23
N THR A 239 7.37 -12.23 10.64
CA THR A 239 7.42 -12.83 11.98
C THR A 239 8.74 -13.57 12.21
N ARG A 240 9.24 -14.33 11.23
CA ARG A 240 10.53 -15.04 11.34
C ARG A 240 11.71 -14.08 11.48
N LEU A 241 11.72 -12.98 10.71
CA LEU A 241 12.76 -11.96 10.81
C LEU A 241 12.77 -11.34 12.22
N ARG A 242 11.62 -10.93 12.75
CA ARG A 242 11.53 -10.37 14.12
C ARG A 242 11.97 -11.35 15.20
N VAL A 243 11.71 -12.65 15.02
CA VAL A 243 12.18 -13.68 15.96
C VAL A 243 13.71 -13.81 15.92
N LEU A 244 14.32 -13.77 14.73
CA LEU A 244 15.77 -13.79 14.57
C LEU A 244 16.42 -12.53 15.17
N GLU A 245 15.86 -11.35 14.90
CA GLU A 245 16.31 -10.08 15.49
C GLU A 245 16.25 -10.11 17.01
N ASN A 246 15.12 -10.53 17.60
CA ASN A 246 15.00 -10.64 19.06
C ASN A 246 16.01 -11.64 19.65
N ARG A 247 16.24 -12.78 18.99
CA ARG A 247 17.21 -13.77 19.46
C ARG A 247 18.64 -13.23 19.43
N THR A 248 19.03 -12.62 18.31
CA THR A 248 20.37 -12.00 18.18
C THR A 248 20.56 -10.88 19.20
N TYR A 249 19.54 -10.06 19.46
CA TYR A 249 19.56 -9.02 20.48
C TYR A 249 19.74 -9.59 21.90
N LEU A 250 19.00 -10.66 22.25
CA LEU A 250 19.14 -11.33 23.54
C LEU A 250 20.53 -11.95 23.71
N GLU A 251 21.04 -12.63 22.69
CA GLU A 251 22.39 -13.20 22.68
C GLU A 251 23.46 -12.11 22.85
N MET A 252 23.33 -10.98 22.14
CA MET A 252 24.21 -9.81 22.33
C MET A 252 24.16 -9.27 23.76
N ARG A 253 22.96 -9.14 24.35
CA ARG A 253 22.79 -8.65 25.71
C ARG A 253 23.46 -9.55 26.75
N HIS A 254 23.38 -10.87 26.58
CA HIS A 254 24.05 -11.83 27.45
C HIS A 254 25.57 -11.79 27.28
N LEU A 255 26.08 -11.77 26.04
CA LEU A 255 27.52 -11.65 25.77
C LEU A 255 28.09 -10.38 26.39
N VAL A 256 27.39 -9.26 26.26
CA VAL A 256 27.76 -7.98 26.89
C VAL A 256 27.83 -8.10 28.41
N HIS A 257 26.84 -8.72 29.06
CA HIS A 257 26.85 -8.90 30.50
C HIS A 257 28.06 -9.73 30.96
N ASP A 258 28.35 -10.81 30.24
CA ASP A 258 29.47 -11.71 30.53
C ASP A 258 30.83 -11.06 30.25
N LEU A 259 30.90 -10.09 29.34
CA LEU A 259 32.09 -9.28 29.07
C LEU A 259 32.29 -8.17 30.10
N LYS A 260 31.22 -7.54 30.61
CA LYS A 260 31.31 -6.45 31.60
C LYS A 260 31.87 -6.92 32.95
N SER A 261 31.57 -8.16 33.33
CA SER A 261 31.97 -8.76 34.61
C SER A 261 33.50 -8.91 34.80
N PRO A 262 34.26 -9.56 33.88
CA PRO A 262 35.71 -9.65 33.99
C PRO A 262 36.37 -8.29 33.83
N LEU A 263 35.79 -7.39 33.03
CA LEU A 263 36.29 -6.03 32.83
C LEU A 263 36.30 -5.22 34.13
N THR A 264 35.16 -5.23 34.83
CA THR A 264 34.98 -4.55 36.13
C THR A 264 35.95 -5.12 37.17
N SER A 265 36.16 -6.44 37.13
CA SER A 265 37.11 -7.14 38.00
C SER A 265 38.56 -6.75 37.71
N ALA A 266 38.93 -6.64 36.44
CA ALA A 266 40.27 -6.20 36.02
C ALA A 266 40.52 -4.74 36.39
N GLN A 267 39.51 -3.86 36.24
CA GLN A 267 39.53 -2.47 36.71
C GLN A 267 39.81 -2.38 38.21
N ALA A 268 39.09 -3.18 39.01
CA ALA A 268 39.28 -3.21 40.45
C ALA A 268 40.69 -3.68 40.84
N LEU A 269 41.21 -4.72 40.18
CA LEU A 269 42.55 -5.25 40.43
C LEU A 269 43.64 -4.24 40.05
N VAL A 270 43.51 -3.55 38.92
CA VAL A 270 44.42 -2.46 38.50
C VAL A 270 44.39 -1.32 39.52
N GLY A 271 43.21 -0.93 40.00
CA GLY A 271 43.06 0.08 41.05
C GLY A 271 43.73 -0.33 42.36
N VAL A 272 43.61 -1.59 42.76
CA VAL A 272 44.28 -2.14 43.96
C VAL A 272 45.80 -2.11 43.81
N VAL A 273 46.35 -2.55 42.67
CA VAL A 273 47.79 -2.52 42.39
C VAL A 273 48.33 -1.09 42.46
N ARG A 274 47.58 -0.10 41.93
CA ARG A 274 47.97 1.31 42.00
C ARG A 274 48.02 1.85 43.44
N MET A 275 47.18 1.34 44.34
CA MET A 275 47.17 1.75 45.75
C MET A 275 48.30 1.12 46.57
N THR A 276 48.88 -0.01 46.12
CA THR A 276 49.90 -0.76 46.87
C THR A 276 51.35 -0.57 46.39
N CYS A 277 51.58 0.06 45.23
CA CYS A 277 52.94 0.33 44.73
C CYS A 277 53.57 1.59 45.38
N ASP A 278 54.85 1.49 45.78
CA ASP A 278 55.62 2.55 46.43
C ASP A 278 56.20 3.58 45.44
N LYS A 279 56.27 4.85 45.86
CA LYS A 279 56.62 6.04 45.03
C LYS A 279 57.96 6.01 44.26
N LYS A 280 58.82 5.00 44.45
CA LYS A 280 60.18 4.95 43.88
C LYS A 280 60.33 4.12 42.58
N GLU A 281 59.35 3.30 42.21
CA GLU A 281 59.36 2.50 40.94
C GLU A 281 58.33 3.00 39.90
N MET A 282 57.70 4.14 40.18
CA MET A 282 56.44 4.61 39.57
C MET A 282 56.49 5.05 38.10
N ASP A 283 57.64 5.23 37.46
CA ASP A 283 57.68 5.97 36.18
C ASP A 283 57.39 5.10 34.93
N LYS A 284 57.64 3.78 34.98
CA LYS A 284 57.36 2.86 33.85
C LYS A 284 56.16 1.94 34.09
N GLU A 285 55.96 1.46 35.31
CA GLU A 285 54.83 0.56 35.62
C GLU A 285 53.48 1.30 35.71
N SER A 286 53.49 2.58 36.14
CA SER A 286 52.29 3.43 36.15
C SER A 286 51.74 3.68 34.73
N GLY A 287 52.62 3.77 33.73
CA GLY A 287 52.24 3.94 32.32
C GLY A 287 51.46 2.74 31.79
N TYR A 288 51.95 1.51 32.05
CA TYR A 288 51.26 0.29 31.64
C TYR A 288 49.94 0.07 32.38
N LEU A 289 49.88 0.33 33.69
CA LEU A 289 48.64 0.24 34.48
C LEU A 289 47.58 1.24 33.99
N SER A 290 47.97 2.48 33.71
CA SER A 290 47.07 3.51 33.15
C SER A 290 46.57 3.12 31.76
N GLN A 291 47.41 2.48 30.94
CA GLN A 291 47.04 1.99 29.61
C GLN A 291 46.05 0.81 29.68
N VAL A 292 46.20 -0.08 30.66
CA VAL A 292 45.26 -1.18 30.92
C VAL A 292 43.91 -0.63 31.44
N GLU A 293 43.93 0.32 32.37
CA GLU A 293 42.72 0.98 32.90
C GLU A 293 41.95 1.68 31.79
N SER A 294 42.64 2.46 30.95
CA SER A 294 42.04 3.11 29.77
C SER A 294 41.48 2.11 28.76
N SER A 295 42.17 0.98 28.54
CA SER A 295 41.69 -0.07 27.62
C SER A 295 40.42 -0.75 28.15
N ILE A 296 40.33 -0.94 29.47
CA ILE A 296 39.15 -1.47 30.14
C ILE A 296 37.99 -0.46 30.09
N GLU A 297 38.23 0.83 30.35
CA GLU A 297 37.19 1.86 30.23
C GLU A 297 36.64 1.96 28.81
N LYS A 298 37.52 1.93 27.79
CA LYS A 298 37.12 1.90 26.38
C LYS A 298 36.25 0.68 26.04
N MET A 299 36.61 -0.50 26.52
CA MET A 299 35.79 -1.70 26.36
C MET A 299 34.44 -1.58 27.09
N SER A 300 34.40 -1.02 28.29
CA SER A 300 33.16 -0.80 29.05
C SER A 300 32.22 0.19 28.36
N SER A 301 32.77 1.25 27.74
CA SER A 301 32.02 2.20 26.92
C SER A 301 31.43 1.52 25.69
N MET A 302 32.24 0.79 24.91
CA MET A 302 31.76 0.04 23.73
C MET A 302 30.64 -0.95 24.09
N ILE A 303 30.75 -1.63 25.23
CA ILE A 303 29.73 -2.54 25.74
C ILE A 303 28.44 -1.79 26.12
N SER A 304 28.58 -0.60 26.73
CA SER A 304 27.44 0.22 27.15
C SER A 304 26.72 0.87 25.94
N GLU A 305 27.46 1.22 24.88
CA GLU A 305 26.93 1.71 23.61
C GLU A 305 26.01 0.69 22.90
N ILE A 306 26.23 -0.61 23.12
CA ILE A 306 25.40 -1.69 22.58
C ILE A 306 24.08 -1.83 23.38
N LEU A 307 24.07 -1.48 24.67
CA LEU A 307 22.94 -1.75 25.58
C LEU A 307 21.89 -0.64 25.69
N TYR A 308 22.28 0.63 25.55
CA TYR A 308 21.41 1.77 25.90
C TYR A 308 20.91 2.53 24.66
N GLU A 309 20.35 1.81 23.68
CA GLU A 309 19.89 2.38 22.41
C GLU A 309 18.78 3.45 22.55
N ASN A 310 17.94 3.35 23.60
CA ASN A 310 16.67 4.10 23.69
C ASN A 310 16.62 5.24 24.74
N HIS A 311 17.68 5.51 25.49
CA HIS A 311 17.66 6.61 26.48
C HIS A 311 18.11 7.93 25.84
N ARG A 312 17.19 8.88 25.63
CA ARG A 312 17.47 10.21 25.07
C ARG A 312 17.06 11.29 26.04
N THR A 313 17.79 12.39 26.01
CA THR A 313 17.60 13.56 26.87
C THR A 313 17.80 14.82 26.05
N ARG A 314 17.08 15.88 26.40
CA ARG A 314 17.33 17.22 25.89
C ARG A 314 18.65 17.74 26.46
N ILE A 315 19.58 18.14 25.60
CA ILE A 315 20.92 18.62 25.98
C ILE A 315 21.33 19.81 25.11
N SER A 316 22.01 20.80 25.68
CA SER A 316 22.52 21.94 24.93
C SER A 316 23.75 21.57 24.08
N THR A 317 24.01 22.33 23.02
CA THR A 317 25.23 22.12 22.21
C THR A 317 26.50 22.42 23.02
N GLU A 318 26.45 23.34 23.98
CA GLU A 318 27.57 23.60 24.88
C GLU A 318 27.88 22.39 25.76
N GLU A 319 26.87 21.81 26.42
CA GLU A 319 27.07 20.69 27.35
C GLU A 319 27.59 19.43 26.64
N ILE A 320 27.15 19.18 25.40
CA ILE A 320 27.64 18.04 24.61
C ILE A 320 29.10 18.26 24.16
N LEU A 321 29.48 19.48 23.76
CA LEU A 321 30.85 19.79 23.36
C LEU A 321 31.80 19.71 24.56
N ASP A 322 31.41 20.22 25.73
CA ASP A 322 32.18 20.10 26.96
C ASP A 322 32.44 18.63 27.33
N SER A 323 31.42 17.79 27.19
CA SER A 323 31.51 16.35 27.41
C SER A 323 32.50 15.68 26.43
N VAL A 324 32.52 16.09 25.17
CA VAL A 324 33.46 15.60 24.15
C VAL A 324 34.89 16.07 24.45
N LEU A 325 35.07 17.37 24.70
CA LEU A 325 36.37 17.98 25.01
C LEU A 325 37.02 17.38 26.25
N ALA A 326 36.24 17.15 27.31
CA ALA A 326 36.72 16.50 28.52
C ALA A 326 37.25 15.08 28.22
N GLN A 327 36.56 14.31 27.38
CA GLN A 327 36.95 12.94 27.02
C GLN A 327 38.20 12.88 26.15
N ILE A 328 38.41 13.85 25.26
CA ILE A 328 39.58 13.87 24.37
C ILE A 328 40.79 14.59 24.99
N SER A 329 40.63 15.30 26.11
CA SER A 329 41.67 16.16 26.72
C SER A 329 43.01 15.49 27.01
N VAL A 330 43.05 14.16 27.18
CA VAL A 330 44.27 13.38 27.46
C VAL A 330 44.81 12.67 26.19
N SER A 331 44.17 12.88 25.04
CA SER A 331 44.55 12.24 23.77
C SER A 331 45.63 13.03 23.05
N GLU A 332 46.47 12.33 22.29
CA GLU A 332 47.58 12.91 21.50
C GLU A 332 47.12 13.94 20.45
N TYR A 333 45.84 13.88 20.05
CA TYR A 333 45.25 14.75 19.06
C TYR A 333 44.49 15.95 19.64
N SER A 334 44.43 16.08 20.97
CA SER A 334 43.67 17.15 21.64
C SER A 334 44.08 18.57 21.21
N GLU A 335 45.38 18.81 21.03
CA GLU A 335 45.93 20.10 20.61
C GLU A 335 45.63 20.46 19.14
N LEU A 336 45.19 19.48 18.33
CA LEU A 336 44.87 19.65 16.91
C LEU A 336 43.39 19.96 16.67
N VAL A 337 42.56 19.87 17.71
CA VAL A 337 41.11 20.07 17.63
C VAL A 337 40.76 21.51 18.00
N HIS A 338 40.18 22.24 17.05
CA HIS A 338 39.69 23.60 17.24
C HIS A 338 38.16 23.57 17.25
N VAL A 339 37.56 24.09 18.34
CA VAL A 339 36.11 24.09 18.51
C VAL A 339 35.56 25.50 18.36
N HIS A 340 34.55 25.65 17.51
CA HIS A 340 33.84 26.89 17.30
C HIS A 340 32.33 26.66 17.43
N ASN A 341 31.75 27.01 18.57
CA ASN A 341 30.31 26.89 18.80
C ASN A 341 29.62 28.24 18.59
N GLN A 342 28.90 28.39 17.48
CA GLN A 342 28.10 29.58 17.16
C GLN A 342 26.66 29.49 17.70
N ALA A 343 26.29 28.36 18.32
CA ALA A 343 24.93 28.06 18.76
C ALA A 343 24.87 27.40 20.17
N PRO A 344 25.56 27.92 21.20
CA PRO A 344 25.70 27.27 22.51
C PRO A 344 24.39 26.96 23.24
N GLU A 345 23.41 27.84 23.09
CA GLU A 345 22.10 27.78 23.77
C GLU A 345 21.07 26.89 23.04
N LYS A 346 21.43 26.29 21.91
CA LYS A 346 20.53 25.41 21.15
C LYS A 346 20.48 24.03 21.76
N TYR A 347 19.32 23.38 21.68
CA TYR A 347 19.09 22.06 22.27
C TYR A 347 18.83 21.00 21.21
N ILE A 348 19.28 19.79 21.49
CA ILE A 348 19.02 18.59 20.69
C ILE A 348 18.52 17.45 21.58
N HIS A 349 17.74 16.54 21.00
CA HIS A 349 17.17 15.40 21.71
C HIS A 349 17.93 14.09 21.42
N VAL A 350 18.98 13.81 22.19
CA VAL A 350 19.92 12.72 21.88
C VAL A 350 20.28 11.88 23.10
N ASN A 351 20.84 10.69 22.88
CA ASN A 351 21.55 9.97 23.93
C ASN A 351 22.94 10.62 24.10
N LYS A 352 23.15 11.35 25.20
CA LYS A 352 24.40 12.09 25.47
C LYS A 352 25.66 11.24 25.25
N ILE A 353 25.67 10.00 25.75
CA ILE A 353 26.82 9.11 25.68
C ILE A 353 27.08 8.68 24.23
N ARG A 354 26.06 8.16 23.54
CA ARG A 354 26.21 7.67 22.16
C ARG A 354 26.54 8.79 21.19
N PHE A 355 25.93 9.97 21.36
CA PHE A 355 26.19 11.13 20.51
C PHE A 355 27.59 11.72 20.77
N SER A 356 28.03 11.82 22.03
CA SER A 356 29.43 12.19 22.34
C SER A 356 30.41 11.22 21.69
N ARG A 357 30.14 9.91 21.77
CA ARG A 357 30.98 8.90 21.11
C ARG A 357 30.98 9.04 19.58
N ALA A 358 29.83 9.36 18.98
CA ALA A 358 29.74 9.60 17.54
C ALA A 358 30.67 10.75 17.13
N LEU A 359 30.64 11.88 17.84
CA LEU A 359 31.54 13.01 17.62
C LEU A 359 33.01 12.63 17.81
N ILE A 360 33.34 11.90 18.88
CA ILE A 360 34.71 11.42 19.13
C ILE A 360 35.19 10.48 18.01
N ASN A 361 34.34 9.57 17.51
CA ASN A 361 34.69 8.69 16.40
C ASN A 361 35.01 9.49 15.13
N LEU A 362 34.31 10.60 14.88
CA LEU A 362 34.60 11.49 13.76
C LEU A 362 35.96 12.20 13.96
N ILE A 363 36.20 12.75 15.15
CA ILE A 363 37.48 13.38 15.51
C ILE A 363 38.65 12.39 15.38
N GLU A 364 38.48 11.15 15.87
CA GLU A 364 39.48 10.09 15.73
C GLU A 364 39.74 9.77 14.26
N ASN A 365 38.68 9.61 13.44
CA ASN A 365 38.83 9.35 12.01
C ASN A 365 39.56 10.49 11.30
N SER A 366 39.23 11.74 11.61
CA SER A 366 39.89 12.94 11.10
C SER A 366 41.37 12.97 11.49
N PHE A 367 41.70 12.70 12.76
CA PHE A 367 43.09 12.60 13.22
C PHE A 367 43.90 11.57 12.43
N TYR A 368 43.34 10.37 12.20
CA TYR A 368 44.02 9.34 11.43
C TYR A 368 44.13 9.64 9.93
N ALA A 369 43.41 10.64 9.43
CA ALA A 369 43.51 11.11 8.06
C ALA A 369 44.56 12.22 7.88
N LEU A 370 45.04 12.84 8.96
CA LEU A 370 46.01 13.95 8.92
C LEU A 370 47.37 13.51 8.35
N ALA A 371 48.07 14.46 7.72
CA ALA A 371 49.45 14.32 7.30
C ALA A 371 50.43 14.59 8.47
N GLU A 372 51.69 14.15 8.35
CA GLU A 372 52.69 14.20 9.44
C GLU A 372 53.03 15.62 9.96
N GLN A 373 52.70 16.70 9.23
CA GLN A 373 52.93 18.08 9.65
C GLN A 373 51.75 19.00 9.31
N GLY A 374 51.37 19.87 10.26
CA GLY A 374 50.34 20.90 10.06
C GLY A 374 48.89 20.39 10.07
N GLY A 375 48.66 19.20 10.63
CA GLY A 375 47.33 18.63 10.77
C GLY A 375 46.41 19.49 11.63
N ARG A 376 45.16 19.64 11.21
CA ARG A 376 44.14 20.48 11.87
C ARG A 376 42.77 19.81 11.74
N ILE A 377 42.02 19.81 12.82
CA ILE A 377 40.63 19.35 12.88
C ILE A 377 39.78 20.49 13.42
N ASP A 378 38.76 20.90 12.67
CA ASP A 378 37.81 21.94 13.07
C ASP A 378 36.46 21.27 13.38
N LEU A 379 35.93 21.53 14.58
CA LEU A 379 34.59 21.14 15.02
C LEU A 379 33.74 22.41 15.18
N ASP A 380 32.97 22.70 14.14
CA ASP A 380 32.09 23.86 14.06
C ASP A 380 30.64 23.47 14.39
N VAL A 381 29.97 24.28 15.21
CA VAL A 381 28.54 24.12 15.48
C VAL A 381 27.80 25.38 15.07
N SER A 382 26.80 25.23 14.21
CA SER A 382 26.01 26.33 13.65
C SER A 382 24.53 25.95 13.53
N THR A 383 23.70 26.93 13.19
CA THR A 383 22.27 26.72 12.91
C THR A 383 22.00 26.81 11.42
N VAL A 384 21.20 25.88 10.91
CA VAL A 384 20.77 25.83 9.50
C VAL A 384 19.25 25.87 9.47
N ILE A 385 18.69 26.74 8.64
CA ILE A 385 17.25 26.90 8.48
C ILE A 385 16.89 26.44 7.07
N SER A 386 16.02 25.43 6.95
CA SER A 386 15.49 24.94 5.68
C SER A 386 13.98 24.78 5.78
N GLU A 387 13.23 25.35 4.84
CA GLU A 387 11.79 25.12 4.65
C GLU A 387 10.95 25.08 5.95
N GLU A 388 11.15 26.05 6.86
CA GLU A 388 10.46 26.22 8.16
C GLU A 388 10.96 25.36 9.34
N GLU A 389 11.92 24.45 9.13
CA GLU A 389 12.58 23.69 10.21
C GLU A 389 13.99 24.23 10.50
N GLU A 390 14.29 24.44 11.78
CA GLU A 390 15.58 24.88 12.28
C GLU A 390 16.35 23.66 12.80
N SER A 391 17.57 23.47 12.29
CA SER A 391 18.44 22.35 12.64
C SER A 391 19.77 22.88 13.18
N VAL A 392 20.37 22.12 14.10
CA VAL A 392 21.74 22.33 14.57
C VAL A 392 22.67 21.48 13.72
N CYS A 393 23.63 22.13 13.04
CA CYS A 393 24.66 21.46 12.27
C CYS A 393 25.95 21.33 13.10
N PHE A 394 26.44 20.10 13.28
CA PHE A 394 27.79 19.82 13.76
C PHE A 394 28.65 19.45 12.55
N ASN A 395 29.61 20.29 12.19
CA ASN A 395 30.54 20.04 11.10
C ASN A 395 31.92 19.66 11.67
N ILE A 396 32.44 18.51 11.27
CA ILE A 396 33.80 18.07 11.59
C ILE A 396 34.58 18.09 10.29
N SER A 397 35.58 18.96 10.19
CA SER A 397 36.44 19.07 9.02
C SER A 397 37.91 18.85 9.35
N ASP A 398 38.64 18.19 8.46
CA ASP A 398 40.08 17.97 8.56
C ASP A 398 40.80 18.38 7.29
N ASN A 399 42.09 18.72 7.41
CA ASN A 399 42.98 18.97 6.29
C ASN A 399 43.82 17.74 5.91
N GLY A 400 43.25 16.54 6.08
CA GLY A 400 43.92 15.28 5.84
C GLY A 400 44.04 14.89 4.36
N LYS A 401 44.36 13.61 4.13
CA LYS A 401 44.59 13.07 2.78
C LYS A 401 43.34 12.99 1.88
N GLY A 402 42.14 13.16 2.44
CA GLY A 402 40.87 12.96 1.74
C GLY A 402 40.57 11.50 1.39
N ILE A 403 39.38 11.25 0.85
CA ILE A 403 38.85 9.93 0.49
C ILE A 403 38.57 9.92 -1.02
N ASP A 404 38.99 8.87 -1.73
CA ASP A 404 38.65 8.71 -3.14
C ASP A 404 37.17 8.32 -3.33
N GLY A 405 36.59 8.65 -4.48
CA GLY A 405 35.15 8.48 -4.72
C GLY A 405 34.64 7.03 -4.64
N ASP A 406 35.47 6.05 -5.02
CA ASP A 406 35.10 4.64 -4.93
C ASP A 406 35.01 4.21 -3.45
N THR A 407 36.02 4.57 -2.65
CA THR A 407 36.03 4.34 -1.20
C THR A 407 34.90 5.08 -0.49
N LEU A 408 34.60 6.33 -0.88
CA LEU A 408 33.55 7.16 -0.27
C LEU A 408 32.17 6.50 -0.32
N SER A 409 31.88 5.73 -1.37
CA SER A 409 30.61 4.98 -1.50
C SER A 409 30.48 3.81 -0.52
N LEU A 410 31.60 3.27 -0.04
CA LEU A 410 31.68 2.07 0.80
C LEU A 410 31.84 2.36 2.30
N ILE A 411 32.23 3.58 2.69
CA ILE A 411 32.53 3.92 4.09
C ILE A 411 31.36 3.73 5.07
N TRP A 412 30.13 3.69 4.55
CA TRP A 412 28.92 3.48 5.34
C TRP A 412 28.58 2.00 5.54
N GLU A 413 29.23 1.09 4.81
CA GLU A 413 29.01 -0.35 4.95
C GLU A 413 29.60 -0.86 6.27
N ARG A 414 28.82 -1.71 6.97
CA ARG A 414 29.28 -2.29 8.24
C ARG A 414 30.48 -3.19 8.03
N GLY A 415 31.57 -2.95 8.75
CA GLY A 415 32.79 -3.75 8.70
C GLY A 415 33.81 -3.29 7.66
N PHE A 416 33.49 -2.25 6.87
CA PHE A 416 34.44 -1.63 5.96
C PHE A 416 35.43 -0.75 6.75
N SER A 417 36.73 -0.98 6.54
CA SER A 417 37.80 -0.17 7.11
C SER A 417 39.00 -0.16 6.19
N THR A 418 39.60 1.01 5.99
CA THR A 418 40.88 1.18 5.32
C THR A 418 42.07 1.01 6.28
N ARG A 419 41.79 0.62 7.53
CA ARG A 419 42.75 0.31 8.60
C ARG A 419 42.48 -1.09 9.15
N SER A 420 43.42 -1.66 9.89
CA SER A 420 43.23 -2.91 10.68
C SER A 420 42.33 -2.68 11.91
N SER A 421 41.19 -2.04 11.72
CA SER A 421 40.16 -1.80 12.74
C SER A 421 38.84 -2.48 12.33
N HIS A 422 37.91 -2.61 13.26
CA HIS A 422 36.65 -3.36 13.05
C HIS A 422 35.67 -2.73 12.04
N GLY A 423 35.93 -1.52 11.51
CA GLY A 423 35.06 -0.89 10.50
C GLY A 423 33.65 -0.53 11.00
N LEU A 424 33.50 -0.30 12.31
CA LEU A 424 32.21 -0.03 12.96
C LEU A 424 31.96 1.46 13.25
N GLY A 425 32.99 2.32 13.14
CA GLY A 425 32.92 3.72 13.59
C GLY A 425 31.90 4.58 12.83
N LEU A 426 32.01 4.66 11.49
CA LEU A 426 31.12 5.49 10.66
C LEU A 426 29.69 4.93 10.57
N SER A 427 29.54 3.60 10.54
CA SER A 427 28.21 2.96 10.58
C SER A 427 27.51 3.16 11.93
N PHE A 428 28.25 3.26 13.04
CA PHE A 428 27.72 3.66 14.34
C PHE A 428 27.29 5.13 14.34
N VAL A 429 28.12 6.06 13.84
CA VAL A 429 27.78 7.49 13.73
C VAL A 429 26.49 7.67 12.96
N LYS A 430 26.39 7.06 11.77
CA LYS A 430 25.19 7.11 10.93
C LYS A 430 23.96 6.62 11.69
N LYS A 431 24.06 5.48 12.37
CA LYS A 431 22.95 4.93 13.18
C LYS A 431 22.52 5.88 14.29
N VAL A 432 23.47 6.43 15.07
CA VAL A 432 23.17 7.36 16.17
C VAL A 432 22.44 8.62 15.66
N VAL A 433 22.90 9.19 14.56
CA VAL A 433 22.31 10.40 13.95
C VAL A 433 20.91 10.10 13.41
N THR A 434 20.74 9.02 12.63
CA THR A 434 19.43 8.65 12.07
C THR A 434 18.44 8.23 13.15
N ASP A 435 18.89 7.52 14.19
CA ASP A 435 18.04 7.14 15.33
C ASP A 435 17.49 8.41 15.98
N SER A 436 18.32 9.43 16.16
CA SER A 436 17.96 10.74 16.71
C SER A 436 17.20 11.67 15.75
N GLY A 437 16.80 11.20 14.57
CA GLY A 437 16.03 11.99 13.60
C GLY A 437 16.85 12.98 12.79
N GLY A 438 18.19 12.92 12.89
CA GLY A 438 19.10 13.76 12.12
C GLY A 438 19.53 13.13 10.79
N THR A 439 20.26 13.91 10.01
CA THR A 439 20.88 13.50 8.74
C THR A 439 22.38 13.70 8.78
N ILE A 440 23.10 12.94 7.95
CA ILE A 440 24.55 12.97 7.87
C ILE A 440 24.98 13.12 6.41
N GLU A 441 25.86 14.07 6.16
CA GLU A 441 26.47 14.32 4.86
C GLU A 441 27.99 14.28 4.99
N ILE A 442 28.66 13.88 3.90
CA ILE A 442 30.11 13.85 3.84
C ILE A 442 30.56 14.39 2.49
N ASP A 443 31.54 15.28 2.54
CA ASP A 443 32.28 15.76 1.39
C ASP A 443 33.77 15.52 1.60
N SER A 444 34.46 14.99 0.59
CA SER A 444 35.88 14.66 0.70
C SER A 444 36.56 14.74 -0.66
N GLU A 445 37.74 15.36 -0.68
CA GLU A 445 38.56 15.46 -1.88
C GLU A 445 40.01 15.10 -1.55
N ILE A 446 40.58 14.23 -2.40
CA ILE A 446 41.96 13.75 -2.24
C ILE A 446 42.92 14.94 -2.18
N GLY A 447 43.70 15.00 -1.10
CA GLY A 447 44.70 16.05 -0.86
C GLY A 447 44.15 17.38 -0.34
N LYS A 448 42.82 17.53 -0.16
CA LYS A 448 42.22 18.70 0.49
C LYS A 448 41.69 18.40 1.89
N GLY A 449 41.20 17.19 2.12
CA GLY A 449 40.66 16.77 3.41
C GLY A 449 39.25 16.20 3.33
N THR A 450 38.58 16.13 4.48
CA THR A 450 37.22 15.58 4.61
C THR A 450 36.39 16.49 5.51
N SER A 451 35.12 16.69 5.17
CA SER A 451 34.12 17.39 5.98
C SER A 451 32.92 16.48 6.19
N ILE A 452 32.48 16.31 7.44
CA ILE A 452 31.31 15.50 7.81
C ILE A 452 30.35 16.39 8.57
N GLU A 453 29.14 16.54 8.02
CA GLU A 453 28.08 17.37 8.58
C GLU A 453 27.00 16.49 9.22
N LEU A 454 26.65 16.77 10.47
CA LEU A 454 25.54 16.16 11.19
C LEU A 454 24.44 17.20 11.40
N LEU A 455 23.32 17.08 10.68
CA LEU A 455 22.18 17.96 10.86
C LEU A 455 21.19 17.33 11.85
N MET A 456 21.03 17.96 13.00
CA MET A 456 20.15 17.51 14.09
C MET A 456 18.95 18.43 14.22
N PRO A 457 17.70 17.93 14.32
CA PRO A 457 16.54 18.76 14.57
C PRO A 457 16.69 19.52 15.91
N GLU A 458 16.37 20.81 15.91
CA GLU A 458 16.36 21.58 17.15
C GLU A 458 15.21 21.15 18.07
N ASP A 459 15.51 20.83 19.33
CA ASP A 459 14.53 20.54 20.37
C ASP A 459 14.04 21.86 21.01
N LYS A 460 13.12 22.53 20.30
CA LYS A 460 12.45 23.76 20.75
C LYS A 460 11.58 23.42 21.96
N GLU A 461 11.82 24.09 23.08
CA GLU A 461 10.92 24.02 24.23
C GLU A 461 9.51 24.45 23.77
N GLU A 462 8.51 23.57 23.90
CA GLU A 462 7.12 23.99 23.77
C GLU A 462 6.85 25.04 24.85
N GLN A 463 6.86 26.32 24.46
CA GLN A 463 6.21 27.35 25.24
C GLN A 463 4.72 26.99 25.27
N ASN A 464 4.30 26.38 26.38
CA ASN A 464 2.91 26.38 26.78
C ASN A 464 2.50 27.85 26.96
N GLU A 465 2.01 28.47 25.90
CA GLU A 465 1.19 29.67 26.00
C GLU A 465 -0.04 29.30 26.84
N GLN A 466 0.04 29.65 28.12
CA GLN A 466 -1.13 29.84 28.95
C GLN A 466 -2.03 30.82 28.23
N GLN A 467 -3.13 30.33 27.64
CA GLN A 467 -4.30 31.14 27.33
C GLN A 467 -4.77 31.78 28.63
N GLY A 468 -4.38 33.04 28.81
CA GLY A 468 -4.81 33.92 29.88
C GLY A 468 -4.83 35.35 29.35
N ASP A 469 -5.86 35.66 28.57
CA ASP A 469 -6.79 36.79 28.81
C ASP A 469 -7.96 36.77 27.80
#